data_AF-X0PAJ7-F1
#
_entry.id   AF-X0PAJ7-F1
#
_cell.length_a   1.000
_cell.length_b   1.000
_cell.length_c   1.000
_cell.angle_alpha   90.00
_cell.angle_beta   90.00
_cell.angle_gamma   90.00
#
_symmetry.space_group_name_H-M   'P 1'
#
loop_
_entity.id
_entity.type
_entity.pdbx_description
1 polymer ?
#
loop_
_entity_poly.entity_id
_entity_poly.type
_entity_poly.pdbx_seq_one_letter_code
_entity_poly.pdbx_strand_id
1 'polypeptide(L)'
;MKNSVTEDEVIALCGKVGKILLTSGAETSRVESTVEYIGKAAHYDIACHATITALFVGTNNQSRTHLVKARLGDWNLQKVDEINTVSRKFVRGQLDFFALKSAVEKIDRKVIDFNWPLKIIGAGFVSVAPMLLFKATWIDLTYAFFVGILGYLGTILAGYRIKTPYAARDAVASSLAFWQPHFNFQVSAAAPATSLSVR
;
A
#
# COMPACT_ATOMS: atom_id res chain seq x y z
N MET A 1 -10.41 -16.35 35.36
CA MET A 1 -10.63 -17.02 34.06
C MET A 1 -9.42 -16.75 33.18
N LYS A 2 -8.59 -17.75 32.87
CA LYS A 2 -7.53 -17.62 31.86
C LYS A 2 -8.25 -17.52 30.51
N ASN A 3 -8.24 -16.34 29.87
CA ASN A 3 -8.63 -16.23 28.48
C ASN A 3 -7.60 -17.00 27.65
N SER A 4 -7.88 -18.26 27.35
CA SER A 4 -7.06 -19.05 26.44
C SER A 4 -7.28 -18.52 25.03
N VAL A 5 -6.24 -17.96 24.42
CA VAL A 5 -6.21 -17.59 23.01
C VAL A 5 -6.49 -18.85 22.18
N THR A 6 -7.46 -18.78 21.27
CA THR A 6 -7.78 -19.91 20.38
C THR A 6 -7.12 -19.75 19.02
N GLU A 7 -6.91 -20.85 18.30
CA GLU A 7 -6.33 -20.86 16.96
C GLU A 7 -7.11 -19.95 15.99
N ASP A 8 -8.44 -20.04 16.00
CA ASP A 8 -9.32 -19.21 15.17
C ASP A 8 -9.15 -17.71 15.45
N GLU A 9 -8.92 -17.33 16.71
CA GLU A 9 -8.66 -15.93 17.06
C GLU A 9 -7.32 -15.43 16.51
N VAL A 10 -6.28 -16.28 16.53
CA VAL A 10 -4.97 -15.94 15.97
C VAL A 10 -5.05 -15.82 14.46
N ILE A 11 -5.71 -16.76 13.78
CA ILE A 11 -5.91 -16.70 12.32
C ILE A 11 -6.70 -15.45 11.95
N ALA A 12 -7.79 -15.13 12.68
CA ALA A 12 -8.57 -13.93 12.42
C ALA A 12 -7.77 -12.63 12.62
N LEU A 13 -6.93 -12.56 13.66
CA LEU A 13 -6.05 -11.41 13.89
C LEU A 13 -4.99 -11.30 12.79
N CYS A 14 -4.36 -12.41 12.42
CA CYS A 14 -3.37 -12.50 11.36
C CYS A 14 -3.93 -12.06 10.01
N GLY A 15 -5.13 -12.54 9.65
CA GLY A 15 -5.84 -12.11 8.46
C GLY A 15 -6.16 -10.61 8.46
N LYS A 16 -6.54 -10.05 9.62
CA LYS A 16 -6.78 -8.60 9.76
C LYS A 16 -5.48 -7.80 9.61
N VAL A 17 -4.40 -8.19 10.28
CA VAL A 17 -3.08 -7.54 10.17
C VAL A 17 -2.59 -7.56 8.73
N GLY A 18 -2.63 -8.74 8.10
CA GLY A 18 -2.18 -8.89 6.72
C GLY A 18 -3.02 -8.05 5.76
N LYS A 19 -4.35 -8.00 5.95
CA LYS A 19 -5.23 -7.14 5.17
C LYS A 19 -4.85 -5.66 5.31
N ILE A 20 -4.68 -5.17 6.54
CA ILE A 20 -4.32 -3.77 6.80
C ILE A 20 -2.98 -3.43 6.13
N LEU A 21 -1.96 -4.27 6.31
CA LEU A 21 -0.65 -4.07 5.70
C LEU A 21 -0.73 -4.04 4.18
N LEU A 22 -1.42 -5.02 3.58
CA LEU A 22 -1.56 -5.15 2.14
C LEU A 22 -2.33 -3.96 1.53
N THR A 23 -3.45 -3.56 2.13
CA THR A 23 -4.22 -2.40 1.63
C THR A 23 -3.51 -1.07 1.85
N SER A 24 -2.65 -0.98 2.87
CA SER A 24 -1.89 0.22 3.21
C SER A 24 -0.60 0.38 2.39
N GLY A 25 -0.26 -0.58 1.55
CA GLY A 25 0.90 -0.53 0.64
C GLY A 25 2.19 -1.12 1.17
N ALA A 26 2.12 -2.00 2.17
CA ALA A 26 3.29 -2.78 2.57
C ALA A 26 3.70 -3.75 1.45
N GLU A 27 5.01 -3.97 1.32
CA GLU A 27 5.55 -4.98 0.41
C GLU A 27 5.00 -6.38 0.76
N THR A 28 4.55 -7.13 -0.24
CA THR A 28 3.89 -8.43 -0.09
C THR A 28 4.69 -9.42 0.76
N SER A 29 5.99 -9.54 0.53
CA SER A 29 6.90 -10.41 1.30
C SER A 29 6.97 -10.03 2.79
N ARG A 30 6.88 -8.72 3.09
CA ARG A 30 6.86 -8.17 4.45
C ARG A 30 5.53 -8.42 5.14
N VAL A 31 4.43 -8.42 4.39
CA VAL A 31 3.11 -8.81 4.89
C VAL A 31 3.15 -10.25 5.36
N GLU A 32 3.56 -11.18 4.48
CA GLU A 32 3.65 -12.62 4.78
C GLU A 32 4.51 -12.86 6.03
N SER A 33 5.75 -12.35 6.02
CA SER A 33 6.68 -12.50 7.14
C SER A 33 6.08 -11.99 8.46
N THR A 34 5.44 -10.82 8.45
CA THR A 34 4.86 -10.23 9.67
C THR A 34 3.73 -11.08 10.23
N VAL A 35 2.87 -11.61 9.37
CA VAL A 35 1.78 -12.50 9.77
C VAL A 35 2.31 -13.79 10.38
N GLU A 36 3.31 -14.42 9.75
CA GLU A 36 3.92 -15.64 10.25
C GLU A 36 4.66 -15.42 11.59
N TYR A 37 5.35 -14.29 11.75
CA TYR A 37 6.00 -13.95 13.02
C TYR A 37 4.99 -13.76 14.16
N ILE A 38 3.84 -13.14 13.88
CA ILE A 38 2.77 -13.01 14.87
C ILE A 38 2.21 -14.39 15.23
N GLY A 39 1.96 -15.26 14.26
CA GLY A 39 1.52 -16.64 14.52
C GLY A 39 2.49 -17.39 15.42
N LYS A 40 3.78 -17.38 15.07
CA LYS A 40 4.84 -18.03 15.84
C LYS A 40 4.95 -17.49 17.27
N ALA A 41 4.86 -16.17 17.44
CA ALA A 41 4.87 -15.54 18.76
C ALA A 41 3.61 -15.86 19.59
N ALA A 42 2.49 -16.21 18.95
CA ALA A 42 1.29 -16.72 19.59
C ALA A 42 1.29 -18.26 19.77
N HIS A 43 2.41 -18.94 19.45
CA HIS A 43 2.58 -20.40 19.49
C HIS A 43 1.75 -21.19 18.47
N TYR A 44 1.38 -20.58 17.34
CA TYR A 44 0.70 -21.24 16.22
C TYR A 44 1.56 -21.21 14.95
N ASP A 45 1.63 -22.34 14.24
CA ASP A 45 2.36 -22.42 12.97
C ASP A 45 1.47 -21.94 11.81
N ILE A 46 1.43 -20.63 11.64
CA ILE A 46 0.66 -19.94 10.61
C ILE A 46 1.49 -19.83 9.34
N ALA A 47 0.88 -20.18 8.21
CA ALA A 47 1.38 -19.93 6.87
C ALA A 47 0.56 -18.84 6.21
N CYS A 48 1.23 -17.92 5.51
CA CYS A 48 0.58 -16.81 4.84
C CYS A 48 1.10 -16.65 3.42
N HIS A 49 0.18 -16.52 2.46
CA HIS A 49 0.51 -16.13 1.10
C HIS A 49 -0.30 -14.92 0.68
N ALA A 50 0.38 -13.88 0.20
CA ALA A 50 -0.22 -12.63 -0.20
C ALA A 50 -0.11 -12.44 -1.72
N THR A 51 -1.20 -11.97 -2.31
CA THR A 51 -1.28 -11.48 -3.68
C THR A 51 -1.73 -10.02 -3.65
N ILE A 52 -1.71 -9.34 -4.79
CA ILE A 52 -2.10 -7.93 -4.87
C ILE A 52 -3.52 -7.68 -4.32
N THR A 53 -4.45 -8.62 -4.49
CA THR A 53 -5.88 -8.44 -4.17
C THR A 53 -6.43 -9.42 -3.13
N ALA A 54 -5.62 -10.38 -2.68
CA ALA A 54 -6.06 -11.41 -1.75
C ALA A 54 -4.92 -11.86 -0.84
N LEU A 55 -5.29 -12.21 0.39
CA LEU A 55 -4.42 -12.82 1.38
C LEU A 55 -4.98 -14.19 1.74
N PHE A 56 -4.14 -15.21 1.72
CA PHE A 56 -4.44 -16.56 2.17
C PHE A 56 -3.71 -16.79 3.49
N VAL A 57 -4.44 -17.13 4.54
CA VAL A 57 -3.88 -17.40 5.87
C VAL A 57 -4.40 -18.75 6.33
N GLY A 58 -3.51 -19.66 6.69
CA GLY A 58 -3.87 -20.98 7.22
C GLY A 58 -2.87 -21.44 8.26
N THR A 59 -3.08 -22.64 8.80
CA THR A 59 -2.10 -23.31 9.68
C THR A 59 -1.54 -24.53 8.97
N ASN A 60 -0.24 -24.81 9.13
CA ASN A 60 0.39 -25.93 8.42
C ASN A 60 -0.15 -27.30 8.86
N ASN A 61 -0.72 -27.38 10.06
CA ASN A 61 -1.29 -28.60 10.63
C ASN A 61 -2.75 -28.87 10.22
N GLN A 62 -3.41 -27.97 9.47
CA GLN A 62 -4.80 -28.15 9.06
C GLN A 62 -5.02 -27.73 7.60
N SER A 63 -5.96 -28.41 6.92
CA SER A 63 -6.33 -28.08 5.53
C SER A 63 -7.22 -26.83 5.41
N ARG A 64 -7.36 -26.02 6.46
CA ARG A 64 -8.25 -24.85 6.49
C ARG A 64 -7.47 -23.58 6.16
N THR A 65 -7.88 -22.90 5.09
CA THR A 65 -7.31 -21.61 4.66
C THR A 65 -8.39 -20.54 4.70
N HIS A 66 -8.10 -19.44 5.37
CA HIS A 66 -8.90 -18.23 5.41
C HIS A 66 -8.47 -17.29 4.27
N LEU A 67 -9.38 -17.06 3.33
CA LEU A 67 -9.21 -16.08 2.27
C LEU A 67 -9.71 -14.72 2.75
N VAL A 68 -8.83 -13.73 2.71
CA VAL A 68 -9.17 -12.33 2.99
C VAL A 68 -9.02 -11.52 1.70
N LYS A 69 -10.13 -10.95 1.24
CA LYS A 69 -10.13 -10.05 0.07
C LYS A 69 -9.60 -8.68 0.47
N ALA A 70 -8.65 -8.17 -0.31
CA ALA A 70 -8.11 -6.82 -0.19
C ALA A 70 -8.56 -5.99 -1.39
N ARG A 71 -9.04 -4.77 -1.13
CA ARG A 71 -9.28 -3.77 -2.17
C ARG A 71 -8.20 -2.71 -2.05
N LEU A 72 -7.41 -2.53 -3.09
CA LEU A 72 -6.43 -1.46 -3.13
C LEU A 72 -7.15 -0.11 -3.22
N GLY A 73 -6.63 0.90 -2.54
CA GLY A 73 -7.18 2.25 -2.60
C GLY A 73 -6.90 3.15 -1.40
N ASP A 74 -6.43 2.60 -0.28
CA ASP A 74 -6.18 3.37 0.96
C ASP A 74 -4.71 3.23 1.40
N TRP A 75 -3.81 3.81 0.61
CA TRP A 75 -2.36 3.78 0.84
C TRP A 75 -2.02 4.62 2.06
N ASN A 76 -1.52 3.97 3.12
CA ASN A 76 -1.24 4.64 4.38
C ASN A 76 -0.01 4.04 5.06
N LEU A 77 1.16 4.58 4.73
CA LEU A 77 2.44 4.10 5.28
C LEU A 77 2.55 4.27 6.80
N GLN A 78 1.77 5.18 7.40
CA GLN A 78 1.73 5.29 8.85
C GLN A 78 1.02 4.09 9.50
N LYS A 79 -0.04 3.53 8.89
CA LYS A 79 -0.63 2.25 9.36
C LYS A 79 0.40 1.12 9.27
N VAL A 80 1.20 1.09 8.20
CA VAL A 80 2.28 0.10 8.04
C VAL A 80 3.30 0.20 9.17
N ASP A 81 3.78 1.41 9.48
CA ASP A 81 4.75 1.62 10.56
C ASP A 81 4.18 1.29 11.95
N GLU A 82 2.93 1.70 12.23
CA GLU A 82 2.27 1.43 13.51
C GLU A 82 2.08 -0.08 13.72
N ILE A 83 1.61 -0.82 12.70
CA ILE A 83 1.48 -2.29 12.74
C ILE A 83 2.85 -2.96 12.91
N ASN A 84 3.87 -2.55 12.17
CA ASN A 84 5.22 -3.08 12.30
C ASN A 84 5.79 -2.86 13.71
N THR A 85 5.48 -1.71 14.32
CA THR A 85 5.93 -1.41 15.68
C THR A 85 5.21 -2.26 16.72
N VAL A 86 3.88 -2.44 16.64
CA VAL A 86 3.15 -3.27 17.61
C VAL A 86 3.42 -4.76 17.43
N SER A 87 3.58 -5.25 16.19
CA SER A 87 3.96 -6.64 15.92
C SER A 87 5.35 -6.97 16.46
N ARG A 88 6.35 -6.10 16.27
CA ARG A 88 7.68 -6.29 16.88
C ARG A 88 7.64 -6.30 18.41
N LYS A 89 6.80 -5.46 19.04
CA LYS A 89 6.62 -5.48 20.49
C LYS A 89 6.01 -6.80 20.96
N PHE A 90 5.01 -7.32 20.25
CA PHE A 90 4.41 -8.62 20.52
C PHE A 90 5.41 -9.77 20.37
N VAL A 91 6.15 -9.81 19.26
CA VAL A 91 7.18 -10.85 19.01
C VAL A 91 8.28 -10.85 20.08
N ARG A 92 8.62 -9.68 20.65
CA ARG A 92 9.58 -9.57 21.76
C ARG A 92 8.98 -9.88 23.15
N GLY A 93 7.72 -10.31 23.24
CA GLY A 93 7.04 -10.56 24.51
C GLY A 93 6.74 -9.29 25.34
N GLN A 94 6.80 -8.11 24.72
CA GLN A 94 6.54 -6.82 25.39
C GLN A 94 5.05 -6.42 25.36
N LEU A 95 4.22 -7.20 24.68
CA LEU A 95 2.80 -6.94 24.47
C LEU A 95 2.06 -8.28 24.53
N ASP A 96 0.91 -8.32 25.21
CA ASP A 96 0.03 -9.48 25.23
C ASP A 96 -0.85 -9.55 23.96
N PHE A 97 -1.37 -10.74 23.65
CA PHE A 97 -2.23 -11.00 22.49
C PHE A 97 -3.48 -10.10 22.48
N PHE A 98 -4.17 -9.94 23.61
CA PHE A 98 -5.36 -9.09 23.68
C PHE A 98 -5.01 -7.62 23.49
N ALA A 99 -3.85 -7.19 23.98
CA ALA A 99 -3.33 -5.83 23.77
C ALA A 99 -2.96 -5.60 22.29
N LEU A 100 -2.36 -6.59 21.63
CA LEU A 100 -2.10 -6.55 20.18
C LEU A 100 -3.41 -6.43 19.39
N LYS A 101 -4.40 -7.30 19.68
CA LYS A 101 -5.71 -7.29 19.03
C LYS A 101 -6.39 -5.91 19.17
N SER A 102 -6.35 -5.33 20.36
CA SER A 102 -6.88 -3.98 20.61
C SER A 102 -6.11 -2.89 19.86
N ALA A 103 -4.77 -2.98 19.80
CA ALA A 103 -3.94 -2.01 19.09
C ALA A 103 -4.19 -2.04 17.57
N VAL A 104 -4.22 -3.24 16.97
CA VAL A 104 -4.53 -3.44 15.54
C VAL A 104 -5.89 -2.85 15.20
N GLU A 105 -6.89 -3.07 16.04
CA GLU A 105 -8.24 -2.54 15.86
C GLU A 105 -8.29 -0.99 15.94
N LYS A 106 -7.47 -0.38 16.81
CA LYS A 106 -7.33 1.08 16.89
C LYS A 106 -6.66 1.65 15.63
N ILE A 107 -5.63 0.98 15.12
CA ILE A 107 -4.91 1.38 13.91
C ILE A 107 -5.83 1.31 12.69
N ASP A 108 -6.64 0.26 12.58
CA ASP A 108 -7.57 0.06 11.45
C ASP A 108 -8.58 1.22 11.32
N ARG A 109 -9.18 1.62 12.45
CA ARG A 109 -10.18 2.70 12.52
C ARG A 109 -9.61 4.11 12.39
N LYS A 110 -8.29 4.28 12.45
CA LYS A 110 -7.67 5.59 12.42
C LYS A 110 -7.80 6.21 11.02
N VAL A 111 -8.47 7.35 10.95
CA VAL A 111 -8.43 8.23 9.78
C VAL A 111 -7.25 9.17 9.98
N ILE A 112 -6.24 9.04 9.13
CA ILE A 112 -5.05 9.87 9.18
C ILE A 112 -5.20 10.93 8.10
N ASP A 113 -5.24 12.19 8.52
CA ASP A 113 -5.15 13.30 7.58
C ASP A 113 -4.01 14.24 7.97
N PHE A 114 -3.29 14.71 6.96
CA PHE A 114 -2.19 15.64 7.14
C PHE A 114 -2.69 17.08 7.00
N ASN A 115 -2.02 18.01 7.68
CA ASN A 115 -2.33 19.42 7.53
C ASN A 115 -2.11 19.87 6.06
N TRP A 116 -2.88 20.86 5.64
CA TRP A 116 -2.87 21.32 4.25
C TRP A 116 -1.50 21.84 3.78
N PRO A 117 -0.74 22.64 4.58
CA PRO A 117 0.60 23.08 4.18
C PRO A 117 1.59 21.92 3.93
N LEU A 118 1.54 20.87 4.75
CA LEU A 118 2.41 19.71 4.61
C LEU A 118 2.09 18.91 3.34
N LYS A 119 0.80 18.84 2.95
CA LYS A 119 0.41 18.24 1.67
C LYS A 119 0.99 19.00 0.47
N ILE A 120 1.01 20.33 0.52
CA ILE A 120 1.57 21.17 -0.54
C ILE A 120 3.08 20.97 -0.65
N ILE A 121 3.79 21.11 0.46
CA ILE A 121 5.25 20.93 0.49
C ILE A 121 5.61 19.50 0.07
N GLY A 122 4.85 18.52 0.55
CA GLY A 122 5.00 17.11 0.20
C GLY A 122 4.81 16.87 -1.30
N ALA A 123 3.82 17.49 -1.95
CA ALA A 123 3.62 17.38 -3.39
C ALA A 123 4.83 17.87 -4.19
N GLY A 124 5.46 18.96 -3.74
CA GLY A 124 6.72 19.43 -4.32
C GLY A 124 7.83 18.38 -4.21
N PHE A 125 8.10 17.86 -3.02
CA PHE A 125 9.15 16.85 -2.81
C PHE A 125 8.89 15.53 -3.55
N VAL A 126 7.64 15.08 -3.61
CA VAL A 126 7.26 13.88 -4.38
C VAL A 126 7.59 14.05 -5.86
N SER A 127 7.38 15.25 -6.42
CA SER A 127 7.73 15.53 -7.83
C SER A 127 9.24 15.60 -8.08
N VAL A 128 10.04 15.91 -7.06
CA VAL A 128 11.52 15.94 -7.16
C VAL A 128 12.10 14.52 -7.20
N ALA A 129 11.51 13.57 -6.47
CA ALA A 129 12.08 12.24 -6.29
C ALA A 129 12.38 11.47 -7.61
N PRO A 130 11.49 11.45 -8.63
CA PRO A 130 11.79 10.83 -9.92
C PRO A 130 12.96 11.50 -10.66
N MET A 131 13.13 12.82 -10.53
CA MET A 131 14.19 13.57 -11.23
C MET A 131 15.60 13.20 -10.75
N LEU A 132 15.72 12.77 -9.48
CA LEU A 132 16.99 12.28 -8.94
C LEU A 132 17.50 11.03 -9.65
N LEU A 133 16.60 10.20 -10.22
CA LEU A 133 16.99 9.01 -10.99
C LEU A 133 17.61 9.37 -12.35
N PHE A 134 17.27 10.54 -12.91
CA PHE A 134 17.71 10.97 -14.24
C PHE A 134 18.94 11.89 -14.22
N LYS A 135 19.68 11.96 -13.10
CA LYS A 135 20.83 12.86 -12.91
C LYS A 135 20.50 14.33 -13.24
N ALA A 136 19.31 14.77 -12.85
CA ALA A 136 18.82 16.13 -13.09
C ALA A 136 19.69 17.19 -12.39
N THR A 137 19.76 18.40 -12.98
CA THR A 137 20.50 19.51 -12.38
C THR A 137 19.73 20.11 -11.20
N TRP A 138 20.40 20.88 -10.33
CA TRP A 138 19.75 21.59 -9.22
C TRP A 138 18.61 22.53 -9.68
N ILE A 139 18.73 23.07 -10.89
CA ILE A 139 17.69 23.91 -11.51
C ILE A 139 16.47 23.06 -11.87
N ASP A 140 16.68 21.89 -12.48
CA ASP A 140 15.60 20.96 -12.83
C ASP A 140 14.85 20.45 -11.58
N LEU A 141 15.56 20.19 -10.48
CA LEU A 141 14.95 19.83 -9.20
C LEU A 141 14.06 20.96 -8.66
N THR A 142 14.50 22.22 -8.80
CA THR A 142 13.73 23.39 -8.37
C THR A 142 12.46 23.54 -9.20
N TYR A 143 12.55 23.39 -10.53
CA TYR A 143 11.37 23.39 -11.39
C TYR A 143 10.41 22.26 -11.07
N ALA A 144 10.92 21.04 -10.88
CA ALA A 144 10.11 19.89 -10.50
C ALA A 144 9.35 20.13 -9.17
N PHE A 145 10.01 20.74 -8.19
CA PHE A 145 9.37 21.08 -6.90
C PHE A 145 8.17 22.01 -7.08
N PHE A 146 8.33 23.12 -7.82
CA PHE A 146 7.23 24.07 -8.03
C PHE A 146 6.14 23.51 -8.95
N VAL A 147 6.50 22.72 -9.98
CA VAL A 147 5.54 22.01 -10.83
C VAL A 147 4.70 21.04 -10.00
N GLY A 148 5.29 20.33 -9.03
CA GLY A 148 4.57 19.46 -8.10
C GLY A 148 3.55 20.21 -7.24
N ILE A 149 3.94 21.37 -6.69
CA ILE A 149 3.03 22.25 -5.92
C ILE A 149 1.87 22.74 -6.78
N LEU A 150 2.17 23.28 -7.97
CA LEU A 150 1.16 23.83 -8.88
C LEU A 150 0.21 22.73 -9.37
N GLY A 151 0.74 21.53 -9.65
CA GLY A 151 -0.05 20.37 -10.00
C GLY A 151 -1.03 20.00 -8.88
N TYR A 152 -0.57 19.92 -7.63
CA TYR A 152 -1.43 19.63 -6.49
C TYR A 152 -2.53 20.68 -6.28
N LEU A 153 -2.19 21.97 -6.33
CA LEU A 153 -3.18 23.05 -6.27
C LEU A 153 -4.20 22.95 -7.42
N GLY A 154 -3.73 22.62 -8.63
CA GLY A 154 -4.57 22.34 -9.79
C GLY A 154 -5.57 21.21 -9.54
N THR A 155 -5.15 20.12 -8.90
CA THR A 155 -6.07 19.01 -8.56
C THR A 155 -7.14 19.41 -7.55
N ILE A 156 -6.81 20.26 -6.56
CA ILE A 156 -7.78 20.78 -5.60
C ILE A 156 -8.81 21.64 -6.33
N LEU A 157 -8.35 22.57 -7.17
CA LEU A 157 -9.20 23.46 -7.97
C LEU A 157 -10.10 22.66 -8.94
N ALA A 158 -9.54 21.64 -9.59
CA ALA A 158 -10.27 20.76 -10.49
C ALA A 158 -11.29 19.89 -9.75
N GLY A 159 -11.00 19.46 -8.51
CA GLY A 159 -11.93 18.71 -7.66
C GLY A 159 -13.22 19.47 -7.33
N TYR A 160 -13.20 20.80 -7.34
CA TYR A 160 -14.42 21.63 -7.22
C TYR A 160 -15.29 21.62 -8.50
N ARG A 161 -14.71 21.28 -9.66
CA ARG A 161 -15.38 21.32 -10.98
C ARG A 161 -15.70 19.92 -11.54
N ILE A 162 -14.94 18.89 -11.14
CA ILE A 162 -14.97 17.56 -11.76
C ILE A 162 -15.39 16.52 -10.71
N LYS A 163 -16.64 16.08 -10.80
CA LYS A 163 -17.25 15.05 -9.93
C LYS A 163 -17.11 13.62 -10.48
N THR A 164 -16.27 13.38 -11.51
CA THR A 164 -16.13 12.06 -12.15
C THR A 164 -14.73 11.47 -11.96
N PRO A 165 -14.61 10.22 -11.46
CA PRO A 165 -13.32 9.63 -11.04
C PRO A 165 -12.34 9.27 -12.18
N TYR A 166 -12.69 9.52 -13.45
CA TYR A 166 -11.88 9.11 -14.61
C TYR A 166 -11.10 10.25 -15.28
N ALA A 167 -11.58 11.50 -15.22
CA ALA A 167 -10.96 12.61 -15.97
C ALA A 167 -9.55 13.00 -15.45
N ALA A 168 -9.24 12.72 -14.18
CA ALA A 168 -7.93 13.02 -13.61
C ALA A 168 -6.81 12.09 -14.14
N ARG A 169 -7.13 10.87 -14.59
CA ARG A 169 -6.13 9.94 -15.15
C ARG A 169 -5.67 10.37 -16.55
N ASP A 170 -6.57 10.91 -17.36
CA ASP A 170 -6.28 11.33 -18.74
C ASP A 170 -5.44 12.62 -18.80
N ALA A 171 -5.54 13.48 -17.79
CA ALA A 171 -4.72 14.69 -17.69
C ALA A 171 -3.23 14.38 -17.43
N VAL A 172 -2.95 13.34 -16.64
CA VAL A 172 -1.57 12.87 -16.38
C VAL A 172 -1.00 12.15 -17.60
N ALA A 173 -1.83 11.37 -18.31
CA ALA A 173 -1.41 10.72 -19.57
C ALA A 173 -1.12 11.74 -20.68
N SER A 174 -1.93 12.79 -20.79
CA SER A 174 -1.74 13.87 -21.78
C SER A 174 -0.48 14.70 -21.51
N SER A 175 -0.10 14.88 -20.25
CA SER A 175 1.15 15.59 -19.88
C SER A 175 2.40 14.74 -20.10
N LEU A 176 2.30 13.41 -19.98
CA LEU A 176 3.35 12.47 -20.40
C LEU A 176 3.53 12.45 -21.92
N ALA A 177 2.43 12.53 -22.70
CA ALA A 177 2.47 12.60 -24.16
C ALA A 177 3.14 13.89 -24.68
N PHE A 178 2.98 15.01 -23.97
CA PHE A 178 3.66 16.27 -24.28
C PHE A 178 5.19 16.17 -24.12
N TRP A 179 5.69 15.36 -23.18
CA TRP A 179 7.12 15.16 -22.95
C TRP A 179 7.75 14.03 -23.78
N GLN A 180 6.93 13.26 -24.48
CA GLN A 180 7.33 12.10 -25.28
C GLN A 180 8.33 12.39 -26.42
N PRO A 181 8.33 13.58 -27.08
CA PRO A 181 9.35 13.90 -28.10
C PRO A 181 10.74 14.22 -27.51
N HIS A 182 10.82 14.54 -26.21
CA HIS A 182 12.06 15.00 -25.56
C HIS A 182 12.78 13.89 -24.78
N PHE A 183 12.08 12.81 -24.45
CA PHE A 183 12.68 11.61 -23.88
C PHE A 183 12.50 10.44 -24.85
N ASN A 184 13.62 9.82 -25.24
CA ASN A 184 13.70 8.73 -26.22
C ASN A 184 13.12 7.40 -25.66
N PHE A 185 11.89 7.42 -25.17
CA PHE A 185 11.16 6.26 -24.66
C PHE A 185 10.47 5.55 -25.83
N GLN A 186 11.13 4.55 -26.40
CA GLN A 186 10.46 3.57 -27.25
C GLN A 186 9.59 2.66 -26.37
N VAL A 187 8.32 3.02 -26.22
CA VAL A 187 7.31 2.05 -25.76
C VAL A 187 6.91 1.23 -26.98
N SER A 188 7.47 0.03 -27.10
CA SER A 188 7.02 -0.97 -28.06
C SER A 188 5.61 -1.42 -27.70
N ALA A 189 4.61 -0.78 -28.28
CA ALA A 189 3.24 -1.27 -28.26
C ALA A 189 3.20 -2.59 -29.06
N ALA A 190 3.20 -3.72 -28.35
CA ALA A 190 2.91 -5.01 -28.96
C ALA A 190 1.44 -4.99 -29.43
N ALA A 191 1.25 -4.96 -30.75
CA ALA A 191 -0.05 -5.12 -31.37
C ALA A 191 -0.64 -6.49 -31.00
N PRO A 192 -1.96 -6.61 -30.74
CA PRO A 192 -2.57 -7.91 -30.51
C PRO A 192 -2.50 -8.72 -31.81
N ALA A 193 -1.81 -9.86 -31.75
CA ALA A 193 -1.74 -10.82 -32.86
C ALA A 193 -3.12 -11.44 -33.08
N THR A 194 -3.83 -10.99 -34.10
CA THR A 194 -5.00 -11.67 -34.65
C THR A 194 -4.50 -12.82 -35.53
N SER A 195 -4.43 -14.03 -34.99
CA SER A 195 -4.38 -15.25 -35.80
C SER A 195 -4.95 -16.45 -35.03
N LEU A 196 -6.25 -16.67 -35.17
CA LEU A 196 -6.86 -17.99 -35.00
C LEU A 196 -7.13 -18.54 -36.40
N SER A 197 -6.19 -19.35 -36.90
CA SER A 197 -6.47 -20.23 -38.04
C SER A 197 -7.22 -21.45 -37.51
N VAL A 198 -8.50 -21.56 -37.86
CA VAL A 198 -9.24 -22.81 -37.78
C VAL A 198 -8.99 -23.56 -39.09
N ARG A 199 -8.25 -24.66 -39.00
CA ARG A 199 -8.41 -25.87 -39.81
C ARG A 199 -7.88 -27.05 -39.04
#